data_AF-A0A4W5MTV2-F1
#
_entry.id   AF-A0A4W5MTV2-F1
#
_cell.length_a   1.000
_cell.length_b   1.000
_cell.length_c   1.000
_cell.angle_alpha   90.00
_cell.angle_beta   90.00
_cell.angle_gamma   90.00
#
_symmetry.space_group_name_H-M   'P 1'
#
loop_
_entity.id
_entity.type
_entity.pdbx_description
1 polymer ?
#
loop_
_entity_poly.entity_id
_entity_poly.type
_entity_poly.pdbx_seq_one_letter_code
_entity_poly.pdbx_strand_id
1 'polypeptide(L)'
;MLTLSTNLMLWMAAVTEESIHQTVVPPENGNSTNSYDIRAPGGYSSCYCSHSACAILEKAYYYLYPFNIEYSLFASAMAYVMWKNVGRLVDEHNHHSLHFRLKDVLVGPAVGLVMLVAGLVTFVIYEVDVEKGDPGKRDTALMIHYVMNTVAVTLMSVSTVAGCAIYRLDQRDHVSGKNPTRSLDVGLLIGASIGQFTICYFTIVAVVGTGAKGHLNALNLAVSLLTVIQLCLQNIFIIEGLHREPFHEDMHQASVFTNPYVLQAQAHRDIRNLPGMFMETKPSPALTVLSMHVAPSAPSGSPLPQRHRLTWKRRALKEICAFLLLCNILLWIMPAFGARPQFDNTIGAEFYKFTMWAAVVNIGLPFGIFYRMHSVASLFEVFLTS
;
A
#
# COMPACT_ATOMS: atom_id res chain seq x y z
N MET A 1 16.82 17.47 -3.56
CA MET A 1 16.77 17.98 -2.16
C MET A 1 15.87 19.21 -2.01
N LEU A 2 16.02 20.26 -2.83
CA LEU A 2 15.13 21.43 -2.78
C LEU A 2 13.64 21.04 -2.87
N THR A 3 13.25 20.28 -3.89
CA THR A 3 11.86 19.80 -4.09
C THR A 3 11.31 19.03 -2.89
N LEU A 4 12.14 18.19 -2.26
CA LEU A 4 11.77 17.44 -1.05
C LEU A 4 11.49 18.38 0.12
N SER A 5 12.39 19.35 0.35
CA SER A 5 12.22 20.37 1.38
C SER A 5 10.97 21.20 1.16
N THR A 6 10.72 21.64 -0.09
CA THR A 6 9.52 22.41 -0.45
C THR A 6 8.23 21.62 -0.19
N ASN A 7 8.17 20.36 -0.62
CA ASN A 7 6.98 19.52 -0.39
C ASN A 7 6.74 19.25 1.10
N LEU A 8 7.79 19.05 1.90
CA LEU A 8 7.64 18.89 3.36
C LEU A 8 7.18 20.18 4.03
N MET A 9 7.67 21.34 3.60
CA MET A 9 7.19 22.63 4.10
C MET A 9 5.73 22.88 3.72
N LEU A 10 5.33 22.57 2.49
CA LEU A 10 3.93 22.65 2.05
C LEU A 10 3.03 21.72 2.87
N TRP A 11 3.48 20.50 3.13
CA TRP A 11 2.76 19.55 3.98
C TRP A 11 2.58 20.10 5.41
N MET A 12 3.64 20.60 6.04
CA MET A 12 3.57 21.20 7.39
C MET A 12 2.66 22.42 7.44
N ALA A 13 2.72 23.30 6.43
CA ALA A 13 1.87 24.47 6.34
C ALA A 13 0.39 24.06 6.20
N ALA A 14 0.09 23.10 5.32
CA ALA A 14 -1.26 22.64 5.09
C ALA A 14 -1.87 21.95 6.31
N VAL A 15 -1.09 21.11 7.02
CA VAL A 15 -1.53 20.48 8.28
C VAL A 15 -1.83 21.53 9.36
N THR A 16 -1.02 22.57 9.44
CA THR A 16 -1.21 23.66 10.42
C THR A 16 -2.45 24.48 10.09
N GLU A 17 -2.66 24.82 8.83
CA GLU A 17 -3.80 25.59 8.36
C GLU A 17 -5.13 24.81 8.50
N GLU A 18 -5.18 23.53 8.14
CA GLU A 18 -6.36 22.67 8.38
C GLU A 18 -6.73 22.63 9.86
N SER A 19 -5.73 22.52 10.73
CA SER A 19 -5.94 22.49 12.18
C SER A 19 -6.50 23.82 12.71
N ILE A 20 -6.25 24.93 12.03
CA ILE A 20 -6.81 26.25 12.35
C ILE A 20 -8.24 26.36 11.81
N HIS A 21 -8.49 25.99 10.55
CA HIS A 21 -9.84 26.06 9.95
C HIS A 21 -10.86 25.23 10.72
N GLN A 22 -10.46 24.04 11.18
CA GLN A 22 -11.30 23.18 12.00
C GLN A 22 -11.65 23.79 13.38
N THR A 23 -10.87 24.75 13.90
CA THR A 23 -11.15 25.41 15.19
C THR A 23 -12.26 26.47 15.12
N VAL A 24 -12.69 26.85 13.91
CA VAL A 24 -13.78 27.80 13.70
C VAL A 24 -15.10 27.02 13.65
N VAL A 25 -15.62 26.68 14.82
CA VAL A 25 -16.96 26.09 14.98
C VAL A 25 -18.01 27.02 14.35
N PRO A 26 -18.90 26.56 13.45
CA PRO A 26 -20.03 27.36 13.01
C PRO A 26 -20.88 27.73 14.24
N PRO A 27 -21.32 28.98 14.41
CA PRO A 27 -22.09 29.36 15.58
C PRO A 27 -23.41 28.54 15.63
N GLU A 28 -23.53 27.66 16.63
CA GLU A 28 -24.82 27.15 17.11
C GLU A 28 -25.59 28.33 17.69
N ASN A 29 -26.35 29.02 16.85
CA ASN A 29 -27.53 29.73 17.31
C ASN A 29 -28.56 29.74 16.19
N GLY A 30 -29.60 28.93 16.38
CA GLY A 30 -30.82 29.00 15.61
C GLY A 30 -31.42 30.39 15.71
N ASN A 31 -31.22 31.18 14.66
CA ASN A 31 -32.25 32.01 14.08
C ASN A 31 -31.91 32.22 12.61
N SER A 32 -32.81 31.69 11.79
CA SER A 32 -32.79 31.71 10.34
C SER A 32 -32.70 33.13 9.79
N THR A 33 -31.49 33.53 9.43
CA THR A 33 -31.20 34.41 8.29
C THR A 33 -29.99 33.82 7.58
N ASN A 34 -30.16 33.48 6.31
CA ASN A 34 -29.16 32.84 5.44
C ASN A 34 -27.91 33.72 5.27
N SER A 35 -27.02 33.68 6.25
CA SER A 35 -25.75 34.39 6.29
C SER A 35 -24.71 33.39 6.78
N TYR A 36 -24.09 32.69 5.84
CA TYR A 36 -22.90 31.87 6.11
C TYR A 36 -21.73 32.82 6.29
N ASP A 37 -21.30 32.99 7.54
CA ASP A 37 -20.28 33.95 7.94
C ASP A 37 -18.91 33.26 7.99
N ILE A 38 -17.99 33.62 7.07
CA ILE A 38 -16.65 33.04 6.99
C ILE A 38 -15.64 34.00 7.62
N ARG A 39 -14.82 33.50 8.55
CA ARG A 39 -13.61 34.18 9.05
C ARG A 39 -12.36 33.56 8.45
N ALA A 40 -11.65 34.31 7.60
CA ALA A 40 -10.28 33.98 7.23
C ALA A 40 -9.31 34.23 8.42
N PRO A 41 -8.18 33.50 8.52
CA PRO A 41 -7.14 33.77 9.51
C PRO A 41 -6.34 35.00 9.09
N GLY A 42 -6.92 36.16 9.39
CA GLY A 42 -6.43 37.48 9.08
C GLY A 42 -7.56 38.45 9.42
N GLY A 43 -7.40 39.20 10.50
CA GLY A 43 -8.48 40.01 11.07
C GLY A 43 -9.21 40.88 10.03
N TYR A 44 -10.54 40.97 10.19
CA TYR A 44 -11.48 41.81 9.47
C TYR A 44 -11.75 41.46 8.00
N SER A 45 -12.58 40.44 7.74
CA SER A 45 -13.64 40.52 6.71
C SER A 45 -14.50 39.26 6.71
N SER A 46 -15.77 39.40 7.12
CA SER A 46 -16.84 38.47 6.76
C SER A 46 -17.14 38.61 5.27
N CYS A 47 -16.75 37.64 4.45
CA CYS A 47 -17.06 37.66 3.02
C CYS A 47 -18.48 37.12 2.80
N TYR A 48 -19.39 37.98 2.32
CA TYR A 48 -20.75 37.57 1.94
C TYR A 48 -20.75 36.93 0.54
N CYS A 49 -20.95 35.62 0.47
CA CYS A 49 -21.17 34.91 -0.79
C CYS A 49 -22.55 35.28 -1.39
N SER A 50 -22.57 36.05 -2.49
CA SER A 50 -23.81 36.43 -3.21
C SER A 50 -24.26 35.39 -4.26
N HIS A 51 -23.32 34.55 -4.75
CA HIS A 51 -23.56 33.61 -5.84
C HIS A 51 -23.44 32.15 -5.39
N SER A 52 -24.25 31.27 -6.01
CA SER A 52 -24.20 29.81 -5.78
C SER A 52 -22.82 29.19 -6.06
N ALA A 53 -22.05 29.78 -6.98
CA ALA A 53 -20.68 29.36 -7.27
C ALA A 53 -19.72 29.49 -6.06
N CYS A 54 -19.95 30.49 -5.19
CA CYS A 54 -19.13 30.74 -4.00
C CYS A 54 -19.31 29.62 -2.97
N ALA A 55 -20.56 29.20 -2.73
CA ALA A 55 -20.89 28.09 -1.83
C ALA A 55 -20.39 26.73 -2.37
N ILE A 56 -20.43 26.52 -3.69
CA ILE A 56 -19.88 25.30 -4.31
C ILE A 56 -18.36 25.26 -4.17
N LEU A 57 -17.67 26.39 -4.43
CA LEU A 57 -16.22 26.47 -4.32
C LEU A 57 -15.75 26.26 -2.88
N GLU A 58 -16.45 26.85 -1.91
CA GLU A 58 -16.18 26.65 -0.48
C GLU A 58 -16.28 25.17 -0.11
N LYS A 59 -17.41 24.52 -0.41
CA LYS A 59 -17.57 23.08 -0.15
C LYS A 59 -16.49 22.25 -0.85
N ALA A 60 -16.21 22.53 -2.12
CA ALA A 60 -15.19 21.81 -2.88
C ALA A 60 -13.79 21.97 -2.28
N TYR A 61 -13.45 23.16 -1.78
CA TYR A 61 -12.17 23.42 -1.13
C TYR A 61 -11.99 22.54 0.11
N TYR A 62 -12.99 22.47 0.99
CA TYR A 62 -12.93 21.63 2.19
C TYR A 62 -12.78 20.13 1.86
N TYR A 63 -13.50 19.62 0.85
CA TYR A 63 -13.36 18.22 0.42
C TYR A 63 -12.01 17.94 -0.27
N LEU A 64 -11.45 18.91 -0.99
CA LEU A 64 -10.21 18.73 -1.75
C LEU A 64 -8.94 18.99 -0.93
N TYR A 65 -9.06 19.73 0.18
CA TYR A 65 -7.93 20.10 1.03
C TYR A 65 -7.09 18.90 1.52
N PRO A 66 -7.69 17.79 2.00
CA PRO A 66 -6.94 16.61 2.46
C PRO A 66 -6.06 16.00 1.37
N PHE A 67 -6.52 16.01 0.12
CA PHE A 67 -5.75 15.51 -1.01
C PHE A 67 -4.49 16.33 -1.27
N ASN A 68 -4.49 17.63 -0.98
CA ASN A 68 -3.29 18.46 -1.09
C ASN A 68 -2.24 18.10 -0.03
N ILE A 69 -2.68 17.80 1.20
CA ILE A 69 -1.82 17.30 2.29
C ILE A 69 -1.20 15.97 1.87
N GLU A 70 -2.02 15.03 1.39
CA GLU A 70 -1.56 13.73 0.90
C GLU A 70 -0.58 13.86 -0.27
N TYR A 71 -0.92 14.66 -1.28
CA TYR A 71 -0.07 14.91 -2.44
C TYR A 71 1.33 15.38 -2.04
N SER A 72 1.40 16.35 -1.14
CA SER A 72 2.68 16.90 -0.67
C SER A 72 3.54 15.82 0.02
N LEU A 73 2.90 14.95 0.82
CA LEU A 73 3.57 13.82 1.47
C LEU A 73 4.05 12.79 0.42
N PHE A 74 3.20 12.38 -0.51
CA PHE A 74 3.56 11.45 -1.60
C PHE A 74 4.71 11.98 -2.45
N ALA A 75 4.64 13.25 -2.87
CA ALA A 75 5.67 13.88 -3.68
C ALA A 75 7.01 13.95 -2.92
N SER A 76 6.98 14.18 -1.60
CA SER A 76 8.18 14.15 -0.75
C SER A 76 8.81 12.74 -0.67
N ALA A 77 7.98 11.70 -0.50
CA ALA A 77 8.44 10.32 -0.43
C ALA A 77 9.02 9.85 -1.78
N MET A 78 8.36 10.15 -2.90
CA MET A 78 8.85 9.82 -4.24
C MET A 78 10.15 10.55 -4.58
N ALA A 79 10.25 11.85 -4.24
CA ALA A 79 11.49 12.59 -4.41
C ALA A 79 12.64 12.02 -3.56
N TYR A 80 12.34 11.55 -2.34
CA TYR A 80 13.31 10.87 -1.48
C TYR A 80 13.80 9.55 -2.09
N VAL A 81 12.88 8.71 -2.56
CA VAL A 81 13.18 7.43 -3.22
C VAL A 81 14.03 7.66 -4.47
N MET A 82 13.60 8.58 -5.33
CA MET A 82 14.34 8.94 -6.54
C MET A 82 15.75 9.41 -6.19
N TRP A 83 15.89 10.35 -5.25
CA TRP A 83 17.19 10.84 -4.82
C TRP A 83 18.11 9.72 -4.31
N LYS A 84 17.58 8.78 -3.51
CA LYS A 84 18.36 7.69 -2.93
C LYS A 84 18.79 6.63 -3.95
N ASN A 85 18.10 6.57 -5.09
CA ASN A 85 18.34 5.60 -6.16
C ASN A 85 19.08 6.17 -7.37
N VAL A 86 19.17 7.50 -7.53
CA VAL A 86 19.95 8.14 -8.60
C VAL A 86 21.43 7.76 -8.50
N GLY A 87 22.02 7.38 -9.65
CA GLY A 87 23.44 7.05 -9.77
C GLY A 87 23.81 5.61 -9.39
N ARG A 88 22.84 4.75 -9.05
CA ARG A 88 23.09 3.33 -8.81
C ARG A 88 23.03 2.54 -10.11
N LEU A 89 24.07 1.78 -10.44
CA LEU A 89 23.95 0.69 -11.39
C LEU A 89 23.08 -0.39 -10.73
N VAL A 90 21.92 -0.63 -11.31
CA VAL A 90 21.06 -1.77 -10.95
C VAL A 90 21.47 -2.90 -11.90
N ASP A 91 21.90 -4.04 -11.35
CA ASP A 91 22.09 -5.25 -12.16
C ASP A 91 20.78 -5.56 -12.87
N GLU A 92 20.87 -5.93 -14.16
CA GLU A 92 19.74 -6.23 -15.03
C GLU A 92 18.88 -7.33 -14.38
N HIS A 93 17.83 -6.94 -13.67
CA HIS A 93 16.84 -7.89 -13.17
C HIS A 93 16.06 -8.32 -14.40
N ASN A 94 16.31 -9.56 -14.85
CA ASN A 94 15.50 -10.21 -15.89
C ASN A 94 14.03 -9.91 -15.61
N HIS A 95 13.36 -9.28 -16.58
CA HIS A 95 11.92 -9.06 -16.52
C HIS A 95 11.23 -10.41 -16.35
N HIS A 96 10.92 -10.77 -15.11
CA HIS A 96 10.00 -11.85 -14.83
C HIS A 96 8.66 -11.44 -15.45
N SER A 97 8.24 -12.18 -16.47
CA SER A 97 6.91 -12.05 -17.04
C SER A 97 5.90 -12.52 -16.00
N LEU A 98 5.44 -11.57 -15.19
CA LEU A 98 4.48 -11.77 -14.13
C LEU A 98 3.12 -12.12 -14.76
N HIS A 99 2.88 -13.42 -14.96
CA HIS A 99 1.64 -13.89 -15.53
C HIS A 99 0.56 -13.93 -14.45
N PHE A 100 -0.32 -12.94 -14.44
CA PHE A 100 -1.48 -12.86 -13.57
C PHE A 100 -2.48 -13.98 -13.93
N ARG A 101 -2.45 -15.10 -13.19
CA ARG A 101 -3.42 -16.19 -13.34
C ARG A 101 -4.39 -16.21 -12.17
N LEU A 102 -5.51 -15.49 -12.33
CA LEU A 102 -6.64 -15.47 -11.40
C LEU A 102 -7.40 -16.81 -11.31
N LYS A 103 -7.17 -17.75 -12.24
CA LYS A 103 -8.05 -18.91 -12.44
C LYS A 103 -8.09 -19.88 -11.25
N ASP A 104 -7.12 -19.82 -10.35
CA ASP A 104 -7.05 -20.66 -9.14
C ASP A 104 -7.35 -19.89 -7.83
N VAL A 105 -7.60 -18.57 -7.89
CA VAL A 105 -7.78 -17.71 -6.71
C VAL A 105 -9.18 -17.10 -6.75
N LEU A 106 -10.13 -17.65 -6.00
CA LEU A 106 -11.55 -17.26 -6.07
C LEU A 106 -12.10 -16.79 -4.72
N VAL A 107 -11.70 -17.43 -3.62
CA VAL A 107 -12.36 -17.22 -2.32
C VAL A 107 -11.96 -15.89 -1.69
N GLY A 108 -10.67 -15.61 -1.64
CA GLY A 108 -10.09 -14.39 -1.09
C GLY A 108 -10.56 -13.13 -1.81
N PRO A 109 -10.45 -13.04 -3.15
CA PRO A 109 -10.99 -11.93 -3.92
C PRO A 109 -12.50 -11.76 -3.76
N ALA A 110 -13.28 -12.86 -3.72
CA ALA A 110 -14.72 -12.78 -3.55
C ALA A 110 -15.10 -12.21 -2.17
N VAL A 111 -14.51 -12.72 -1.09
CA VAL A 111 -14.75 -12.21 0.27
C VAL A 111 -14.27 -10.76 0.40
N GLY A 112 -13.11 -10.42 -0.16
CA GLY A 112 -12.59 -9.06 -0.17
C GLY A 112 -13.47 -8.09 -0.95
N LEU A 113 -14.05 -8.53 -2.08
CA LEU A 113 -14.98 -7.73 -2.88
C LEU A 113 -16.30 -7.50 -2.14
N VAL A 114 -16.84 -8.52 -1.48
CA VAL A 114 -18.03 -8.38 -0.63
C VAL A 114 -17.77 -7.36 0.48
N MET A 115 -16.63 -7.46 1.16
CA MET A 115 -16.23 -6.49 2.19
C MET A 115 -16.05 -5.09 1.62
N LEU A 116 -15.44 -4.95 0.44
CA LEU A 116 -15.27 -3.66 -0.24
C LEU A 116 -16.63 -3.03 -0.55
N VAL A 117 -17.55 -3.77 -1.16
CA VAL A 117 -18.88 -3.26 -1.51
C VAL A 117 -19.68 -2.92 -0.26
N ALA A 118 -19.71 -3.81 0.75
CA ALA A 118 -20.41 -3.55 2.00
C ALA A 118 -19.84 -2.32 2.72
N GLY A 119 -18.52 -2.19 2.76
CA GLY A 119 -17.84 -1.03 3.35
C GLY A 119 -18.14 0.27 2.62
N LEU A 120 -18.13 0.26 1.28
CA LEU A 120 -18.52 1.43 0.47
C LEU A 120 -19.98 1.82 0.68
N VAL A 121 -20.90 0.86 0.79
CA VAL A 121 -22.31 1.14 1.11
C VAL A 121 -22.41 1.80 2.49
N THR A 122 -21.73 1.28 3.50
CA THR A 122 -21.74 1.90 4.83
C THR A 122 -21.05 3.26 4.87
N PHE A 123 -20.05 3.49 4.03
CA PHE A 123 -19.42 4.80 3.87
C PHE A 123 -20.38 5.82 3.26
N VAL A 124 -21.13 5.46 2.22
CA VAL A 124 -22.13 6.35 1.62
C VAL A 124 -23.23 6.66 2.63
N ILE A 125 -23.70 5.68 3.39
CA ILE A 125 -24.69 5.90 4.46
C ILE A 125 -24.12 6.86 5.52
N TYR A 126 -22.88 6.65 5.93
CA TYR A 126 -22.18 7.51 6.89
C TYR A 126 -22.17 8.98 6.46
N GLU A 127 -21.65 9.26 5.26
CA GLU A 127 -21.57 10.63 4.73
C GLU A 127 -22.96 11.28 4.61
N VAL A 128 -23.94 10.55 4.08
CA VAL A 128 -25.30 11.05 3.89
C VAL A 128 -26.02 11.33 5.20
N ASP A 129 -25.87 10.45 6.20
CA ASP A 129 -26.55 10.60 7.49
C ASP A 129 -25.83 11.61 8.40
N VAL A 130 -24.51 11.75 8.27
CA VAL A 130 -23.73 12.81 8.92
C VAL A 130 -24.07 14.18 8.33
N GLU A 131 -24.21 14.32 7.00
CA GLU A 131 -24.56 15.60 6.36
C GLU A 131 -25.97 16.07 6.72
N LYS A 132 -26.92 15.14 6.92
CA LYS A 132 -28.33 15.46 7.26
C LYS A 132 -28.54 15.91 8.71
N GLY A 133 -27.58 15.70 9.60
CA GLY A 133 -27.55 16.32 10.94
C GLY A 133 -28.61 15.84 11.95
N ASP A 134 -29.35 14.76 11.68
CA ASP A 134 -30.29 14.18 12.66
C ASP A 134 -29.51 13.50 13.81
N PRO A 135 -29.55 14.01 15.06
CA PRO A 135 -28.66 13.54 16.13
C PRO A 135 -28.84 12.05 16.46
N GLY A 136 -30.07 11.53 16.44
CA GLY A 136 -30.34 10.09 16.68
C GLY A 136 -29.87 9.17 15.54
N LYS A 137 -29.78 9.68 14.30
CA LYS A 137 -29.28 8.90 13.15
C LYS A 137 -27.76 8.92 13.06
N ARG A 138 -27.13 10.01 13.49
CA ARG A 138 -25.67 10.17 13.51
C ARG A 138 -24.98 9.12 14.39
N ASP A 139 -25.47 8.89 15.61
CA ASP A 139 -24.94 7.85 16.51
C ASP A 139 -25.09 6.44 15.90
N THR A 140 -26.21 6.20 15.22
CA THR A 140 -26.47 4.93 14.53
C THR A 140 -25.51 4.73 13.34
N ALA A 141 -25.28 5.78 12.55
CA ALA A 141 -24.35 5.76 11.42
C ALA A 141 -22.88 5.54 11.88
N LEU A 142 -22.47 6.23 12.96
CA LEU A 142 -21.16 6.02 13.59
C LEU A 142 -21.01 4.59 14.10
N MET A 143 -22.04 4.04 14.74
CA MET A 143 -22.03 2.66 15.23
C MET A 143 -21.86 1.67 14.07
N ILE A 144 -22.63 1.81 12.99
CA ILE A 144 -22.52 0.96 11.80
C ILE A 144 -21.11 1.04 11.20
N HIS A 145 -20.55 2.25 11.08
CA HIS A 145 -19.20 2.46 10.57
C HIS A 145 -18.14 1.77 11.44
N TYR A 146 -18.19 1.96 12.77
CA TYR A 146 -17.24 1.32 13.68
C TYR A 146 -17.37 -0.21 13.71
N VAL A 147 -18.60 -0.74 13.63
CA VAL A 147 -18.83 -2.20 13.54
C VAL A 147 -18.23 -2.75 12.26
N MET A 148 -18.48 -2.11 11.11
CA MET A 148 -17.90 -2.55 9.83
C MET A 148 -16.38 -2.50 9.85
N ASN A 149 -15.78 -1.44 10.40
CA ASN A 149 -14.33 -1.35 10.54
C ASN A 149 -13.78 -2.42 11.49
N THR A 150 -14.49 -2.72 12.59
CA THR A 150 -14.13 -3.82 13.51
C THR A 150 -14.13 -5.16 12.80
N VAL A 151 -15.18 -5.47 12.03
CA VAL A 151 -15.28 -6.70 11.24
C VAL A 151 -14.16 -6.78 10.20
N ALA A 152 -13.90 -5.69 9.48
CA ALA A 152 -12.80 -5.64 8.50
C ALA A 152 -11.45 -5.91 9.16
N VAL A 153 -11.11 -5.18 10.21
CA VAL A 153 -9.82 -5.29 10.91
C VAL A 153 -9.63 -6.67 11.53
N THR A 154 -10.66 -7.25 12.15
CA THR A 154 -10.59 -8.60 12.74
C THR A 154 -10.38 -9.68 11.69
N LEU A 155 -11.11 -9.64 10.56
CA LEU A 155 -10.90 -10.58 9.46
C LEU A 155 -9.51 -10.43 8.84
N MET A 156 -9.01 -9.20 8.72
CA MET A 156 -7.62 -8.96 8.30
C MET A 156 -6.61 -9.53 9.31
N SER A 157 -6.87 -9.45 10.61
CA SER A 157 -5.99 -10.02 11.65
C SER A 157 -5.96 -11.54 11.61
N VAL A 158 -7.12 -12.18 11.48
CA VAL A 158 -7.19 -13.64 11.32
C VAL A 158 -6.45 -14.09 10.05
N SER A 159 -6.63 -13.37 8.94
CA SER A 159 -6.00 -13.71 7.65
C SER A 159 -4.49 -13.49 7.67
N THR A 160 -4.00 -12.41 8.29
CA THR A 160 -2.55 -12.16 8.46
C THR A 160 -1.91 -13.18 9.38
N VAL A 161 -2.54 -13.56 10.49
CA VAL A 161 -2.06 -14.64 11.36
C VAL A 161 -1.99 -15.97 10.60
N ALA A 162 -3.00 -16.30 9.80
CA ALA A 162 -2.98 -17.49 8.94
C ALA A 162 -1.82 -17.43 7.92
N GLY A 163 -1.59 -16.27 7.30
CA GLY A 163 -0.47 -16.05 6.37
C GLY A 163 0.89 -16.21 7.05
N CYS A 164 1.07 -15.62 8.23
CA CYS A 164 2.27 -15.77 9.05
C CYS A 164 2.49 -17.22 9.51
N ALA A 165 1.42 -17.95 9.83
CA ALA A 165 1.50 -19.37 10.18
C ALA A 165 1.95 -20.20 8.96
N ILE A 166 1.41 -19.92 7.76
CA ILE A 166 1.86 -20.55 6.52
C ILE A 166 3.33 -20.24 6.26
N TYR A 167 3.78 -19.01 6.50
CA TYR A 167 5.20 -18.67 6.42
C TYR A 167 6.04 -19.51 7.37
N ARG A 168 5.66 -19.63 8.64
CA ARG A 168 6.41 -20.46 9.60
C ARG A 168 6.47 -21.94 9.22
N LEU A 169 5.41 -22.46 8.59
CA LEU A 169 5.35 -23.85 8.11
C LEU A 169 6.07 -24.06 6.78
N ASP A 170 6.43 -22.98 6.08
CA ASP A 170 7.11 -23.02 4.80
C ASP A 170 8.53 -22.50 4.97
N GLN A 171 9.42 -23.42 5.34
CA GLN A 171 10.82 -23.18 5.62
C GLN A 171 11.53 -22.94 4.28
N ARG A 172 11.60 -21.68 3.86
CA ARG A 172 12.38 -21.25 2.70
C ARG A 172 13.57 -20.44 3.17
N ASP A 173 14.65 -20.50 2.39
CA ASP A 173 15.79 -19.65 2.60
C ASP A 173 15.40 -18.18 2.37
N HIS A 174 15.87 -17.30 3.26
CA HIS A 174 15.69 -15.87 3.13
C HIS A 174 16.71 -15.33 2.13
N VAL A 175 16.28 -14.40 1.26
CA VAL A 175 17.21 -13.72 0.33
C VAL A 175 18.21 -12.93 1.18
N SER A 176 19.40 -13.50 1.37
CA SER A 176 20.50 -12.93 2.17
C SER A 176 21.22 -11.77 1.47
N GLY A 177 20.78 -11.38 0.27
CA GLY A 177 21.23 -10.17 -0.42
C GLY A 177 20.67 -8.91 0.24
N LYS A 178 21.55 -7.99 0.65
CA LYS A 178 21.14 -6.63 1.10
C LYS A 178 20.65 -5.83 -0.11
N ASN A 179 19.38 -5.98 -0.47
CA ASN A 179 18.74 -5.16 -1.47
C ASN A 179 18.40 -3.77 -0.86
N PRO A 180 19.06 -2.69 -1.30
CA PRO A 180 18.89 -1.36 -0.72
C PRO A 180 17.47 -0.79 -0.94
N THR A 181 16.83 -1.16 -2.06
CA THR A 181 15.43 -0.80 -2.37
C THR A 181 14.48 -1.45 -1.37
N ARG A 182 14.64 -2.74 -1.08
CA ARG A 182 13.83 -3.45 -0.07
C ARG A 182 13.97 -2.83 1.32
N SER A 183 15.17 -2.44 1.72
CA SER A 183 15.37 -1.76 3.01
C SER A 183 14.72 -0.38 3.06
N LEU A 184 14.63 0.31 1.91
CA LEU A 184 13.93 1.59 1.80
C LEU A 184 12.42 1.40 1.94
N ASP A 185 11.84 0.40 1.28
CA ASP A 185 10.40 0.11 1.34
C ASP A 185 9.95 -0.28 2.75
N VAL A 186 10.77 -1.05 3.47
CA VAL A 186 10.52 -1.36 4.89
C VAL A 186 10.57 -0.11 5.77
N GLY A 187 11.55 0.77 5.53
CA GLY A 187 11.67 2.04 6.26
C GLY A 187 10.45 2.95 6.02
N LEU A 188 9.98 3.04 4.79
CA LEU A 188 8.77 3.79 4.42
C LEU A 188 7.51 3.17 5.04
N LEU A 189 7.37 1.85 5.02
CA LEU A 189 6.22 1.14 5.62
C LEU A 189 6.13 1.40 7.12
N ILE A 190 7.25 1.24 7.85
CA ILE A 190 7.30 1.48 9.30
C ILE A 190 7.07 2.97 9.59
N GLY A 191 7.73 3.88 8.86
CA GLY A 191 7.56 5.31 9.02
C GLY A 191 6.11 5.76 8.83
N ALA A 192 5.43 5.25 7.80
CA ALA A 192 4.03 5.52 7.54
C ALA A 192 3.09 5.02 8.65
N SER A 193 3.40 3.87 9.25
CA SER A 193 2.59 3.30 10.33
C SER A 193 2.58 4.15 11.61
N ILE A 194 3.57 5.03 11.82
CA ILE A 194 3.69 5.89 13.01
C ILE A 194 2.47 6.80 13.18
N GLY A 195 1.93 7.34 12.08
CA GLY A 195 0.75 8.21 12.15
C GLY A 195 -0.46 7.50 12.73
N GLN A 196 -0.74 6.30 12.24
CA GLN A 196 -1.86 5.50 12.73
C GLN A 196 -1.64 5.00 14.17
N PHE A 197 -0.41 4.62 14.54
CA PHE A 197 -0.09 4.27 15.93
C PHE A 197 -0.31 5.44 16.88
N THR A 198 0.07 6.65 16.46
CA THR A 198 -0.13 7.87 17.25
C THR A 198 -1.62 8.11 17.49
N ILE A 199 -2.46 8.08 16.45
CA ILE A 199 -3.91 8.25 16.60
C ILE A 199 -4.49 7.19 17.56
N CYS A 200 -4.12 5.93 17.38
CA CYS A 200 -4.63 4.85 18.25
C CYS A 200 -4.19 5.04 19.71
N TYR A 201 -2.93 5.42 19.94
CA TYR A 201 -2.40 5.65 21.29
C TYR A 201 -3.15 6.76 22.03
N PHE A 202 -3.31 7.94 21.40
CA PHE A 202 -4.05 9.05 22.00
C PHE A 202 -5.53 8.69 22.21
N THR A 203 -6.14 7.94 21.27
CA THR A 203 -7.53 7.47 21.42
C THR A 203 -7.68 6.54 22.62
N ILE A 204 -6.78 5.56 22.78
CA ILE A 204 -6.79 4.63 23.91
C ILE A 204 -6.67 5.39 25.24
N VAL A 205 -5.72 6.32 25.33
CA VAL A 205 -5.50 7.11 26.56
C VAL A 205 -6.73 7.96 26.89
N ALA A 206 -7.36 8.62 25.91
CA ALA A 206 -8.57 9.41 26.14
C ALA A 206 -9.76 8.56 26.61
N VAL A 207 -9.99 7.41 25.98
CA VAL A 207 -11.13 6.53 26.34
C VAL A 207 -10.92 5.88 27.71
N VAL A 208 -9.70 5.45 28.02
CA VAL A 208 -9.37 4.89 29.34
C VAL A 208 -9.44 5.98 30.42
N GLY A 209 -8.95 7.19 30.13
CA GLY A 209 -8.98 8.33 31.05
C GLY A 209 -10.39 8.83 31.38
N THR A 210 -11.33 8.69 30.44
CA THR A 210 -12.76 9.04 30.64
C THR A 210 -13.60 7.89 31.23
N GLY A 211 -12.97 6.73 31.48
CA GLY A 211 -13.60 5.59 32.14
C GLY A 211 -14.48 4.72 31.22
N ALA A 212 -14.29 4.80 29.90
CA ALA A 212 -14.96 3.96 28.89
C ALA A 212 -16.48 3.80 29.06
N LYS A 213 -17.17 4.84 29.57
CA LYS A 213 -18.62 4.81 29.79
C LYS A 213 -19.34 4.90 28.45
N GLY A 214 -20.14 3.89 28.12
CA GLY A 214 -20.97 3.85 26.91
C GLY A 214 -20.48 2.85 25.85
N HIS A 215 -21.44 2.27 25.11
CA HIS A 215 -21.17 1.21 24.12
C HIS A 215 -20.30 1.70 22.96
N LEU A 216 -20.50 2.93 22.49
CA LEU A 216 -19.70 3.53 21.41
C LEU A 216 -18.24 3.76 21.83
N ASN A 217 -18.02 4.13 23.09
CA ASN A 217 -16.69 4.38 23.64
C ASN A 217 -15.92 3.07 23.83
N ALA A 218 -16.59 2.04 24.34
CA ALA A 218 -16.03 0.69 24.42
C ALA A 218 -15.69 0.13 23.03
N LEU A 219 -16.55 0.36 22.04
CA LEU A 219 -16.29 -0.04 20.65
C LEU A 219 -15.10 0.72 20.07
N ASN A 220 -14.98 2.03 20.31
CA ASN A 220 -13.84 2.83 19.86
C ASN A 220 -12.51 2.34 20.49
N LEU A 221 -12.53 1.96 21.77
CA LEU A 221 -11.38 1.34 22.43
C LEU A 221 -11.01 0.00 21.79
N ALA A 222 -12.01 -0.87 21.55
CA ALA A 222 -11.80 -2.16 20.91
C ALA A 222 -11.21 -1.99 19.49
N VAL A 223 -11.78 -1.08 18.69
CA VAL A 223 -11.28 -0.74 17.34
C VAL A 223 -9.83 -0.25 17.40
N SER A 224 -9.51 0.64 18.34
CA SER A 224 -8.15 1.19 18.48
C SER A 224 -7.13 0.10 18.82
N LEU A 225 -7.46 -0.79 19.77
CA LEU A 225 -6.60 -1.92 20.14
C LEU A 225 -6.45 -2.93 18.99
N LEU A 226 -7.54 -3.30 18.34
CA LEU A 226 -7.53 -4.20 17.19
C LEU A 226 -6.73 -3.61 16.02
N THR A 227 -6.82 -2.31 15.79
CA THR A 227 -6.08 -1.61 14.75
C THR A 227 -4.57 -1.67 15.03
N VAL A 228 -4.14 -1.43 16.28
CA VAL A 228 -2.73 -1.56 16.67
C VAL A 228 -2.22 -2.98 16.41
N ILE A 229 -2.97 -4.00 16.85
CA ILE A 229 -2.63 -5.41 16.63
C ILE A 229 -2.54 -5.71 15.13
N GLN A 230 -3.52 -5.24 14.36
CA GLN A 230 -3.57 -5.47 12.92
C GLN A 230 -2.40 -4.83 12.18
N LEU A 231 -2.03 -3.58 12.50
CA LEU A 231 -0.88 -2.93 11.88
C LEU A 231 0.42 -3.68 12.18
N CYS A 232 0.61 -4.13 13.43
CA CYS A 232 1.76 -4.93 13.80
C CYS A 232 1.83 -6.24 13.00
N LEU A 233 0.73 -7.01 12.96
CA LEU A 233 0.66 -8.27 12.25
C LEU A 233 0.88 -8.10 10.74
N GLN A 234 0.27 -7.07 10.14
CA GLN A 234 0.37 -6.79 8.72
C GLN A 234 1.78 -6.32 8.33
N ASN A 235 2.42 -5.48 9.16
CA ASN A 235 3.81 -5.08 8.94
C ASN A 235 4.74 -6.29 8.94
N ILE A 236 4.60 -7.18 9.92
CA ILE A 236 5.39 -8.42 9.99
C ILE A 236 5.14 -9.27 8.74
N PHE A 237 3.88 -9.46 8.36
CA PHE A 237 3.50 -10.26 7.19
C PHE A 237 4.09 -9.71 5.88
N ILE A 238 4.00 -8.39 5.65
CA ILE A 238 4.53 -7.76 4.44
C ILE A 238 6.07 -7.82 4.43
N ILE A 239 6.72 -7.48 5.54
CA ILE A 239 8.19 -7.49 5.62
C ILE A 239 8.73 -8.89 5.37
N GLU A 240 8.14 -9.91 6.01
CA GLU A 240 8.52 -11.31 5.80
C GLU A 240 8.24 -11.77 4.36
N GLY A 241 7.09 -11.37 3.79
CA GLY A 241 6.72 -11.67 2.40
C GLY A 241 7.70 -11.09 1.38
N LEU A 242 8.15 -9.86 1.58
CA LEU A 242 9.13 -9.19 0.71
C LEU A 242 10.57 -9.73 0.87
N HIS A 243 10.89 -10.42 1.98
CA HIS A 243 12.23 -10.97 2.23
C HIS A 243 12.42 -12.41 1.72
N ARG A 244 11.33 -13.09 1.35
CA ARG A 244 11.36 -14.47 0.87
C ARG A 244 11.77 -14.56 -0.60
N GLU A 245 12.44 -15.65 -0.95
CA GLU A 245 12.74 -15.97 -2.34
C GLU A 245 11.44 -16.25 -3.13
N PRO A 246 11.30 -15.69 -4.35
CA PRO A 246 10.19 -16.05 -5.22
C PRO A 246 10.24 -17.55 -5.50
N PHE A 247 9.08 -18.19 -5.63
CA PHE A 247 9.07 -19.60 -6.02
C PHE A 247 9.76 -19.75 -7.38
N HIS A 248 10.88 -20.46 -7.42
CA HIS A 248 11.42 -21.00 -8.65
C HIS A 248 10.38 -21.98 -9.22
N GLU A 249 9.56 -21.53 -10.16
CA GLU A 249 9.07 -22.45 -11.19
C GLU A 249 10.32 -23.01 -11.86
N ASP A 250 10.42 -24.34 -11.91
CA ASP A 250 11.58 -25.10 -12.34
C ASP A 250 12.29 -24.39 -13.51
N MET A 251 13.45 -23.81 -13.21
CA MET A 251 14.40 -23.33 -14.21
C MET A 251 15.01 -24.58 -14.88
N HIS A 252 14.19 -25.33 -15.59
CA HIS A 252 14.69 -26.24 -16.60
C HIS A 252 15.28 -25.37 -17.71
N GLN A 253 16.61 -25.44 -17.79
CA GLN A 253 17.45 -24.81 -18.80
C GLN A 253 17.47 -23.27 -18.77
N ALA A 254 18.21 -22.73 -17.80
CA ALA A 254 19.27 -21.81 -18.20
C ALA A 254 20.22 -22.59 -19.11
N SER A 255 19.90 -22.71 -20.40
CA SER A 255 20.94 -22.97 -21.39
C SER A 255 21.89 -21.78 -21.25
N VAL A 256 23.07 -22.03 -20.69
CA VAL A 256 24.21 -21.14 -20.80
C VAL A 256 24.38 -20.91 -22.30
N PHE A 257 23.82 -19.84 -22.82
CA PHE A 257 24.13 -19.38 -24.16
C PHE A 257 25.49 -18.72 -24.01
N THR A 258 26.54 -19.54 -24.01
CA THR A 258 27.89 -19.06 -24.20
C THR A 258 27.87 -18.27 -25.49
N ASN A 259 28.08 -16.96 -25.37
CA ASN A 259 28.13 -16.06 -26.50
C ASN A 259 29.07 -16.67 -27.56
N PRO A 260 28.59 -17.00 -28.78
CA PRO A 260 29.41 -17.69 -29.79
C PRO A 260 30.64 -16.88 -30.19
N TYR A 261 30.63 -15.56 -29.96
CA TYR A 261 31.79 -14.69 -30.18
C TYR A 261 32.92 -14.89 -29.15
N VAL A 262 32.62 -15.37 -27.93
CA VAL A 262 33.64 -15.64 -26.89
C VAL A 262 34.36 -16.96 -27.15
N LEU A 263 33.63 -17.99 -27.61
CA LEU A 263 34.23 -19.28 -28.01
C LEU A 263 35.13 -19.12 -29.26
N GLN A 264 34.74 -18.27 -30.21
CA GLN A 264 35.54 -17.97 -31.39
C GLN A 264 36.80 -17.15 -31.03
N ALA A 265 36.71 -16.22 -30.07
CA ALA A 265 37.86 -15.46 -29.59
C ALA A 265 38.88 -16.33 -28.82
N GLN A 266 38.40 -17.35 -28.10
CA GLN A 266 39.25 -18.30 -27.37
C GLN A 266 39.95 -19.28 -28.33
N ALA A 267 39.21 -19.86 -29.28
CA ALA A 267 39.78 -20.73 -30.32
C ALA A 267 40.82 -20.01 -31.19
N HIS A 268 40.65 -18.71 -31.43
CA HIS A 268 41.62 -17.91 -32.19
C HIS A 268 42.88 -17.53 -31.40
N ARG A 269 42.85 -17.61 -30.06
CA ARG A 269 44.04 -17.45 -29.20
C ARG A 269 44.86 -18.72 -29.12
N ASP A 270 44.22 -19.89 -29.06
CA ASP A 270 44.95 -21.17 -28.95
C ASP A 270 45.68 -21.54 -30.24
N ILE A 271 45.18 -21.12 -31.41
CA ILE A 271 45.85 -21.35 -32.70
C ILE A 271 47.11 -20.45 -32.87
N ARG A 272 47.22 -19.31 -32.18
CA ARG A 272 48.40 -18.42 -32.29
C ARG A 272 49.62 -18.86 -31.48
N ASN A 273 49.48 -19.85 -30.60
CA ASN A 273 50.56 -20.27 -29.70
C ASN A 273 51.30 -21.55 -30.14
N LEU A 274 51.15 -21.98 -31.40
CA LEU A 274 51.93 -23.11 -31.94
C LEU A 274 53.17 -22.60 -32.73
N PRO A 275 54.39 -23.01 -32.37
CA PRO A 275 55.59 -22.59 -33.08
C PRO A 275 55.86 -23.48 -34.31
N GLY A 276 55.96 -22.83 -35.48
CA GLY A 276 56.69 -23.34 -36.66
C GLY A 276 55.95 -24.32 -37.58
N MET A 277 55.79 -23.96 -38.86
CA MET A 277 56.54 -24.50 -40.01
C MET A 277 55.76 -24.34 -41.35
N PHE A 278 56.32 -23.51 -42.25
CA PHE A 278 56.23 -23.49 -43.74
C PHE A 278 54.96 -23.04 -44.51
N MET A 279 55.17 -21.91 -45.22
CA MET A 279 54.96 -21.59 -46.64
C MET A 279 53.68 -21.94 -47.42
N GLU A 280 53.08 -20.84 -47.92
CA GLU A 280 52.62 -20.54 -49.30
C GLU A 280 51.12 -20.63 -49.72
N THR A 281 50.75 -19.51 -50.38
CA THR A 281 49.71 -19.24 -51.41
C THR A 281 48.19 -19.15 -51.10
N LYS A 282 47.73 -17.87 -51.07
CA LYS A 282 46.52 -17.15 -51.58
C LYS A 282 45.32 -17.92 -52.25
N PRO A 283 44.11 -17.28 -52.42
CA PRO A 283 42.87 -17.72 -51.79
C PRO A 283 41.66 -17.93 -52.74
N SER A 284 40.58 -18.51 -52.21
CA SER A 284 39.14 -18.15 -52.39
C SER A 284 38.21 -19.38 -52.55
N PRO A 285 36.93 -19.28 -52.13
CA PRO A 285 36.18 -20.41 -51.61
C PRO A 285 35.09 -20.90 -52.56
N ALA A 286 34.87 -22.21 -52.58
CA ALA A 286 33.60 -22.79 -53.00
C ALA A 286 33.43 -24.17 -52.35
N LEU A 287 32.16 -24.53 -52.18
CA LEU A 287 31.60 -25.87 -52.08
C LEU A 287 31.25 -26.46 -50.69
N THR A 288 29.94 -26.64 -50.56
CA THR A 288 29.20 -27.81 -50.04
C THR A 288 29.13 -28.06 -48.55
N VAL A 289 27.97 -27.68 -48.00
CA VAL A 289 26.95 -28.61 -47.49
C VAL A 289 27.37 -30.08 -47.49
N LEU A 290 27.62 -30.64 -46.31
CA LEU A 290 27.38 -32.06 -46.05
C LEU A 290 26.69 -32.20 -44.70
N SER A 291 25.38 -32.41 -44.77
CA SER A 291 24.54 -32.85 -43.66
C SER A 291 24.87 -34.31 -43.38
N MET A 292 25.22 -34.65 -42.14
CA MET A 292 25.36 -36.04 -41.71
C MET A 292 24.27 -36.36 -40.68
N HIS A 293 23.24 -37.06 -41.15
CA HIS A 293 22.24 -37.76 -40.35
C HIS A 293 22.90 -38.89 -39.57
N VAL A 294 22.70 -38.91 -38.25
CA VAL A 294 22.75 -40.13 -37.44
C VAL A 294 21.58 -40.08 -36.45
N ALA A 295 20.61 -40.97 -36.65
CA ALA A 295 19.66 -41.39 -35.62
C ALA A 295 20.22 -42.62 -34.90
N PRO A 296 19.87 -42.82 -33.63
CA PRO A 296 19.27 -44.10 -33.27
C PRO A 296 18.04 -43.97 -32.37
N SER A 297 17.11 -44.90 -32.60
CA SER A 297 15.85 -45.15 -31.92
C SER A 297 16.01 -45.78 -30.53
N ALA A 298 15.24 -45.32 -29.54
CA ALA A 298 14.57 -46.15 -28.52
C ALA A 298 13.44 -45.35 -27.82
N PRO A 299 12.28 -45.96 -27.51
CA PRO A 299 11.12 -45.29 -26.93
C PRO A 299 11.03 -45.48 -25.41
N SER A 300 10.97 -44.40 -24.63
CA SER A 300 10.46 -44.48 -23.26
C SER A 300 10.01 -43.11 -22.74
N GLY A 301 8.68 -42.92 -22.72
CA GLY A 301 7.97 -42.07 -21.77
C GLY A 301 8.33 -40.58 -21.77
N SER A 302 7.71 -39.80 -22.67
CA SER A 302 7.43 -38.40 -22.34
C SER A 302 6.58 -38.37 -21.07
N PRO A 303 7.01 -37.73 -19.96
CA PRO A 303 6.05 -37.32 -18.96
C PRO A 303 5.14 -36.31 -19.65
N LEU A 304 3.83 -36.60 -19.66
CA LEU A 304 2.80 -35.61 -19.97
C LEU A 304 3.14 -34.27 -19.29
N PRO A 305 2.78 -33.11 -19.88
CA PRO A 305 3.00 -31.83 -19.23
C PRO A 305 2.34 -31.87 -17.86
N GLN A 306 3.19 -31.91 -16.83
CA GLN A 306 2.77 -31.99 -15.45
C GLN A 306 1.99 -30.72 -15.17
N ARG A 307 0.67 -30.85 -15.13
CA ARG A 307 -0.27 -29.78 -14.82
C ARG A 307 0.14 -29.25 -13.43
N HIS A 308 0.92 -28.17 -13.40
CA HIS A 308 1.47 -27.56 -12.19
C HIS A 308 0.32 -27.24 -11.23
N ARG A 309 0.00 -28.17 -10.33
CA ARG A 309 -0.84 -27.87 -9.19
C ARG A 309 0.00 -26.99 -8.29
N LEU A 310 -0.36 -25.71 -8.19
CA LEU A 310 0.12 -24.85 -7.11
C LEU A 310 0.07 -25.63 -5.80
N THR A 311 1.15 -25.62 -5.02
CA THR A 311 1.11 -26.18 -3.66
C THR A 311 -0.03 -25.49 -2.91
N TRP A 312 -0.78 -26.23 -2.10
CA TRP A 312 -1.95 -25.69 -1.40
C TRP A 312 -1.59 -24.46 -0.55
N LYS A 313 -0.35 -24.41 -0.02
CA LYS A 313 0.24 -23.25 0.68
C LYS A 313 0.33 -22.02 -0.21
N ARG A 314 0.86 -22.18 -1.44
CA ARG A 314 0.98 -21.12 -2.46
C ARG A 314 -0.39 -20.55 -2.82
N ARG A 315 -1.37 -21.43 -3.04
CA ARG A 315 -2.75 -21.02 -3.31
C ARG A 315 -3.35 -20.25 -2.13
N ALA A 316 -3.23 -20.77 -0.91
CA ALA A 316 -3.76 -20.11 0.29
C ALA A 316 -3.12 -18.72 0.51
N LEU A 317 -1.81 -18.59 0.29
CA LEU A 317 -1.12 -17.31 0.43
C LEU A 317 -1.61 -16.27 -0.59
N LYS A 318 -1.82 -16.68 -1.84
CA LYS A 318 -2.42 -15.80 -2.87
C LYS A 318 -3.83 -15.34 -2.50
N GLU A 319 -4.67 -16.25 -1.99
CA GLU A 319 -6.02 -15.93 -1.52
C GLU A 319 -5.96 -14.91 -0.37
N ILE A 320 -5.07 -15.09 0.60
CA ILE A 320 -4.85 -14.17 1.74
C ILE A 320 -4.37 -12.80 1.24
N CYS A 321 -3.35 -12.76 0.36
CA CYS A 321 -2.82 -11.50 -0.17
C CYS A 321 -3.89 -10.73 -0.95
N ALA A 322 -4.68 -11.40 -1.78
CA ALA A 322 -5.74 -10.76 -2.55
C ALA A 322 -6.87 -10.21 -1.65
N PHE A 323 -7.26 -10.97 -0.60
CA PHE A 323 -8.21 -10.49 0.41
C PHE A 323 -7.68 -9.25 1.13
N LEU A 324 -6.44 -9.32 1.66
CA LEU A 324 -5.81 -8.20 2.37
C LEU A 324 -5.66 -6.97 1.48
N LEU A 325 -5.34 -7.14 0.20
CA LEU A 325 -5.24 -6.06 -0.77
C LEU A 325 -6.56 -5.30 -0.88
N LEU A 326 -7.67 -6.01 -1.10
CA LEU A 326 -9.00 -5.39 -1.21
C LEU A 326 -9.45 -4.71 0.08
N CYS A 327 -9.17 -5.30 1.24
CA CYS A 327 -9.46 -4.67 2.53
C CYS A 327 -8.61 -3.42 2.78
N ASN A 328 -7.33 -3.40 2.37
CA ASN A 328 -6.53 -2.17 2.47
C ASN A 328 -7.02 -1.08 1.52
N ILE A 329 -7.51 -1.42 0.32
CA ILE A 329 -8.18 -0.46 -0.57
C ILE A 329 -9.42 0.13 0.11
N LEU A 330 -10.25 -0.72 0.75
CA LEU A 330 -11.42 -0.23 1.48
C LEU A 330 -11.03 0.77 2.59
N LEU A 331 -10.08 0.40 3.44
CA LEU A 331 -9.60 1.25 4.55
C LEU A 331 -8.77 2.45 4.08
N TRP A 332 -8.34 2.46 2.82
CA TRP A 332 -7.70 3.62 2.18
C TRP A 332 -8.74 4.62 1.69
N ILE A 333 -9.78 4.15 1.00
CA ILE A 333 -10.83 5.00 0.41
C ILE A 333 -11.62 5.74 1.50
N MET A 334 -11.99 5.06 2.59
CA MET A 334 -12.80 5.67 3.65
C MET A 334 -12.26 7.02 4.16
N PRO A 335 -11.02 7.09 4.73
CA PRO A 335 -10.48 8.36 5.22
C PRO A 335 -10.10 9.35 4.10
N ALA A 336 -9.78 8.86 2.89
CA ALA A 336 -9.42 9.72 1.76
C ALA A 336 -10.62 10.54 1.25
N PHE A 337 -11.82 9.99 1.31
CA PHE A 337 -13.05 10.66 0.85
C PHE A 337 -13.83 11.38 1.96
N GLY A 338 -13.23 11.58 3.14
CA GLY A 338 -13.79 12.48 4.16
C GLY A 338 -14.39 11.79 5.39
N ALA A 339 -14.49 10.45 5.43
CA ALA A 339 -14.94 9.79 6.65
C ALA A 339 -13.87 9.87 7.74
N ARG A 340 -14.06 10.82 8.66
CA ARG A 340 -13.16 11.08 9.78
C ARG A 340 -13.88 10.89 11.12
N PRO A 341 -14.24 9.65 11.49
CA PRO A 341 -14.95 9.37 12.73
C PRO A 341 -14.20 9.85 13.99
N GLN A 342 -12.89 10.12 13.88
CA GLN A 342 -12.07 10.70 14.95
C GLN A 342 -12.49 12.12 15.31
N PHE A 343 -12.98 12.91 14.36
CA PHE A 343 -13.51 14.26 14.63
C PHE A 343 -14.98 14.22 15.05
N ASP A 344 -15.72 13.23 14.54
CA ASP A 344 -17.14 13.07 14.85
C ASP A 344 -17.39 12.50 16.26
N ASN A 345 -16.40 11.78 16.81
CA ASN A 345 -16.39 11.32 18.20
C ASN A 345 -15.78 12.38 19.13
N THR A 346 -16.56 12.90 20.08
CA THR A 346 -16.16 14.05 20.90
C THR A 346 -15.12 13.73 21.97
N ILE A 347 -14.91 12.46 22.33
CA ILE A 347 -14.03 12.06 23.45
C ILE A 347 -12.62 12.63 23.31
N GLY A 348 -12.02 12.53 22.12
CA GLY A 348 -10.65 13.00 21.87
C GLY A 348 -10.54 14.51 22.02
N ALA A 349 -11.52 15.24 21.48
CA ALA A 349 -11.59 16.69 21.55
C ALA A 349 -11.87 17.20 22.97
N GLU A 350 -12.74 16.54 23.74
CA GLU A 350 -13.06 16.89 25.13
C GLU A 350 -11.88 16.64 26.07
N PHE A 351 -11.15 15.53 25.88
CA PHE A 351 -10.04 15.16 26.76
C PHE A 351 -8.76 15.98 26.50
N TYR A 352 -8.37 16.18 25.23
CA TYR A 352 -7.12 16.86 24.88
C TYR A 352 -7.28 18.33 24.50
N LYS A 353 -8.52 18.83 24.44
CA LYS A 353 -8.91 20.06 23.72
C LYS A 353 -8.82 19.88 22.21
N PHE A 354 -9.77 20.50 21.51
CA PHE A 354 -9.94 20.37 20.07
C PHE A 354 -8.66 20.65 19.27
N THR A 355 -7.93 21.73 19.56
CA THR A 355 -6.72 22.12 18.81
C THR A 355 -5.62 21.05 18.84
N MET A 356 -5.39 20.43 20.00
CA MET A 356 -4.38 19.37 20.13
C MET A 356 -4.82 18.10 19.43
N TRP A 357 -6.10 17.73 19.58
CA TRP A 357 -6.66 16.57 18.92
C TRP A 357 -6.65 16.69 17.40
N ALA A 358 -7.04 17.87 16.89
CA ALA A 358 -7.00 18.18 15.46
C ALA A 358 -5.59 18.07 14.90
N ALA A 359 -4.58 18.62 15.58
CA ALA A 359 -3.19 18.48 15.16
C ALA A 359 -2.75 17.00 15.08
N VAL A 360 -3.10 16.18 16.08
CA VAL A 360 -2.76 14.75 16.10
C VAL A 360 -3.41 14.00 14.93
N VAL A 361 -4.70 14.24 14.68
CA VAL A 361 -5.44 13.57 13.61
C VAL A 361 -4.99 14.06 12.23
N ASN A 362 -4.81 15.37 12.04
CA ASN A 362 -4.38 15.96 10.76
C ASN A 362 -2.95 15.59 10.38
N ILE A 363 -2.07 15.32 11.36
CA ILE A 363 -0.75 14.72 11.10
C ILE A 363 -0.89 13.22 10.82
N GLY A 364 -1.59 12.48 11.68
CA GLY A 364 -1.58 11.01 11.65
C GLY A 364 -2.36 10.41 10.47
N LEU A 365 -3.45 11.04 10.03
CA LEU A 365 -4.36 10.50 9.02
C LEU A 365 -3.72 10.43 7.63
N PRO A 366 -3.02 11.47 7.12
CA PRO A 366 -2.25 11.36 5.87
C PRO A 366 -1.20 10.25 5.88
N PHE A 367 -0.49 10.07 7.00
CA PHE A 367 0.45 8.95 7.15
C PHE A 367 -0.27 7.60 7.14
N GLY A 368 -1.43 7.49 7.77
CA GLY A 368 -2.28 6.30 7.72
C GLY A 368 -2.76 5.97 6.29
N ILE A 369 -3.15 6.98 5.51
CA ILE A 369 -3.54 6.83 4.11
C ILE A 369 -2.36 6.37 3.26
N PHE A 370 -1.20 7.03 3.41
CA PHE A 370 0.04 6.63 2.75
C PHE A 370 0.42 5.18 3.09
N TYR A 371 0.29 4.79 4.37
CA TYR A 371 0.53 3.43 4.82
C TYR A 371 -0.35 2.41 4.10
N ARG A 372 -1.66 2.68 3.97
CA ARG A 372 -2.59 1.78 3.28
C ARG A 372 -2.28 1.65 1.80
N MET A 373 -1.98 2.77 1.14
CA MET A 373 -1.60 2.80 -0.28
C MET A 373 -0.29 2.03 -0.54
N HIS A 374 0.75 2.27 0.27
CA HIS A 374 2.01 1.54 0.19
C HIS A 374 1.83 0.06 0.49
N SER A 375 1.01 -0.28 1.49
CA SER A 375 0.68 -1.68 1.83
C SER A 375 -0.03 -2.41 0.68
N VAL A 376 -0.91 -1.73 -0.08
CA VAL A 376 -1.56 -2.31 -1.28
C VAL A 376 -0.51 -2.67 -2.33
N ALA A 377 0.44 -1.77 -2.60
CA ALA A 377 1.52 -2.03 -3.56
C ALA A 377 2.42 -3.20 -3.10
N SER A 378 2.84 -3.20 -1.83
CA SER A 378 3.65 -4.28 -1.28
C SER A 378 2.91 -5.62 -1.25
N LEU A 379 1.62 -5.64 -0.91
CA LEU A 379 0.81 -6.86 -0.94
C LEU A 379 0.60 -7.39 -2.37
N PHE A 380 0.51 -6.50 -3.36
CA PHE A 380 0.46 -6.88 -4.75
C PHE A 380 1.76 -7.54 -5.22
N GLU A 381 2.91 -6.99 -4.81
CA GLU A 381 4.21 -7.63 -5.06
C GLU A 381 4.32 -9.00 -4.38
N VAL A 382 3.93 -9.09 -3.10
CA VAL A 382 3.90 -10.37 -2.37
C VAL A 382 2.93 -11.36 -3.04
N PHE A 383 1.78 -10.93 -3.55
CA PHE A 383 0.85 -11.79 -4.29
C PHE A 383 1.47 -12.39 -5.55
N LEU A 384 2.31 -11.62 -6.24
CA LEU A 384 2.99 -12.03 -7.47
C LEU A 384 4.16 -12.99 -7.20
N THR A 385 4.91 -12.77 -6.11
CA THR A 385 6.03 -13.63 -5.68
C THR A 385 5.58 -14.87 -4.93
N SER A 386 4.38 -14.83 -4.35
CA SER A 386 3.66 -15.99 -3.83
C SER A 386 3.38 -17.00 -4.93
#